data_AF-A0A7Y3DN80-F1
#
_entry.id   AF-A0A7Y3DN80-F1
#
_cell.length_a   1.000
_cell.length_b   1.000
_cell.length_c   1.000
_cell.angle_alpha   90.00
_cell.angle_beta   90.00
_cell.angle_gamma   90.00
#
_symmetry.space_group_name_H-M   'P 1'
#
loop_
_entity.id
_entity.type
_entity.pdbx_description
1 polymer ?
#
loop_
_entity_poly.entity_id
_entity_poly.type
_entity_poly.pdbx_seq_one_letter_code
_entity_poly.pdbx_strand_id
1 'polypeptide(L)'
;MSFKAICNNVGDTIEVIYHLSGTISADSKIYKWDPINGWREHADVEFLPGGKSVLIRVTDGGDGDLDNVANAVVIDPSGVGILVAVGGDARADGSSGGFLSNIECFISTARSEAKMMGKLLAMIFLLAFGLFVLNKIRKNQ
;
A
#
# COMPACT_ATOMS: atom_id res chain seq x y z
N MET A 1 -13.22 2.04 -1.50
CA MET A 1 -14.54 2.71 -1.54
C MET A 1 -14.98 2.75 -3.00
N SER A 2 -15.59 1.68 -3.51
CA SER A 2 -16.09 1.67 -4.89
C SER A 2 -17.52 2.20 -4.94
N PHE A 3 -17.87 2.95 -5.99
CA PHE A 3 -19.25 3.35 -6.24
C PHE A 3 -19.63 3.20 -7.71
N LYS A 4 -20.93 3.26 -7.95
CA LYS A 4 -21.54 3.37 -9.27
C LYS A 4 -22.59 4.48 -9.21
N ALA A 5 -22.54 5.40 -10.16
CA ALA A 5 -23.47 6.53 -10.23
C ALA A 5 -24.14 6.58 -11.60
N ILE A 6 -25.39 7.05 -11.63
CA ILE A 6 -26.14 7.29 -12.87
C ILE A 6 -26.17 8.79 -13.10
N CYS A 7 -25.76 9.21 -14.29
CA CYS A 7 -25.77 10.59 -14.72
C CYS A 7 -27.12 10.98 -15.35
N ASN A 8 -27.41 12.28 -15.41
CA ASN A 8 -28.62 12.76 -16.08
C ASN A 8 -28.52 12.58 -17.59
N ASN A 9 -27.34 12.80 -18.16
CA ASN A 9 -27.05 12.63 -19.58
C ASN A 9 -25.72 11.88 -19.78
N VAL A 10 -25.53 11.39 -21.00
CA VAL A 10 -24.28 10.77 -21.45
C VAL A 10 -23.18 11.83 -21.54
N GLY A 11 -22.02 11.54 -20.96
CA GLY A 11 -20.86 12.45 -20.92
C GLY A 11 -20.90 13.48 -19.79
N ASP A 12 -21.89 13.45 -18.90
CA ASP A 12 -21.97 14.37 -17.78
C ASP A 12 -20.83 14.14 -16.77
N THR A 13 -20.39 15.24 -16.16
CA THR A 13 -19.46 15.22 -15.01
C THR A 13 -20.24 15.25 -13.71
N ILE A 14 -19.92 14.35 -12.80
CA ILE A 14 -20.45 14.32 -11.43
C ILE A 14 -19.41 14.79 -10.43
N GLU A 15 -19.87 15.40 -9.34
CA GLU A 15 -19.04 15.76 -8.19
C GLU A 15 -19.22 14.73 -7.09
N VAL A 16 -18.11 14.22 -6.56
CA VAL A 16 -18.09 13.20 -5.51
C VAL A 16 -17.30 13.72 -4.32
N ILE A 17 -17.91 13.73 -3.15
CA ILE A 17 -17.24 14.14 -1.91
C ILE A 17 -16.87 12.89 -1.10
N TYR A 18 -15.58 12.67 -0.92
CA TYR A 18 -15.07 11.69 0.03
C TYR A 18 -14.93 12.31 1.41
N HIS A 19 -15.48 11.64 2.42
CA HIS A 19 -15.25 11.97 3.82
C HIS A 19 -14.19 11.05 4.42
N LEU A 20 -13.17 11.65 5.03
CA LEU A 20 -12.01 10.98 5.60
C LEU A 20 -12.16 10.89 7.13
N SER A 21 -11.63 9.82 7.72
CA SER A 21 -11.61 9.64 9.18
C SER A 21 -10.65 10.60 9.89
N GLY A 22 -9.63 11.11 9.19
CA GLY A 22 -8.61 12.02 9.70
C GLY A 22 -8.42 13.26 8.83
N THR A 23 -7.71 14.24 9.36
CA THR A 23 -7.30 15.44 8.61
C THR A 23 -6.11 15.12 7.73
N ILE A 24 -6.12 15.61 6.50
CA ILE A 24 -5.03 15.47 5.53
C ILE A 24 -4.40 16.82 5.18
N SER A 25 -3.13 16.82 4.79
CA SER A 25 -2.43 18.03 4.34
C SER A 25 -2.98 18.49 2.99
N ALA A 26 -2.94 19.79 2.72
CA ALA A 26 -3.27 20.35 1.41
C ALA A 26 -2.30 19.88 0.30
N ASP A 27 -1.07 19.47 0.66
CA ASP A 27 -0.08 18.92 -0.28
C ASP A 27 -0.31 17.44 -0.61
N SER A 28 -1.42 16.87 -0.14
CA SER A 28 -1.74 15.48 -0.38
C SER A 28 -2.13 15.26 -1.84
N LYS A 29 -1.90 14.05 -2.33
CA LYS A 29 -2.32 13.64 -3.68
C LYS A 29 -3.31 12.50 -3.58
N ILE A 30 -4.31 12.52 -4.47
CA ILE A 30 -5.31 11.46 -4.59
C ILE A 30 -4.92 10.55 -5.73
N TYR A 31 -4.90 9.25 -5.46
CA TYR A 31 -4.64 8.23 -6.47
C TYR A 31 -5.86 7.34 -6.66
N LYS A 32 -6.16 7.00 -7.91
CA LYS A 32 -7.18 6.03 -8.33
C LYS A 32 -6.49 4.80 -8.91
N TRP A 33 -7.14 3.64 -8.79
CA TRP A 33 -6.67 2.39 -9.36
C TRP A 33 -7.38 2.12 -10.69
N ASP A 34 -6.59 1.80 -11.71
CA ASP A 34 -7.02 1.35 -13.04
C ASP A 34 -6.43 -0.06 -13.30
N PRO A 35 -7.22 -1.06 -13.74
CA PRO A 35 -6.72 -2.41 -14.00
C PRO A 35 -5.69 -2.52 -15.14
N ILE A 36 -5.66 -1.55 -16.05
CA ILE A 36 -4.72 -1.47 -17.19
C ILE A 36 -3.45 -0.74 -16.78
N ASN A 37 -3.58 0.40 -16.09
CA ASN A 37 -2.46 1.32 -15.83
C ASN A 37 -1.95 1.31 -14.39
N GLY A 38 -2.65 0.65 -13.47
CA GLY A 38 -2.35 0.64 -12.04
C GLY A 38 -2.78 1.91 -11.30
N TRP A 39 -2.03 2.28 -10.25
CA TRP A 39 -2.29 3.49 -9.46
C TRP A 39 -1.92 4.75 -10.26
N ARG A 40 -2.85 5.69 -10.37
CA ARG A 40 -2.72 6.93 -11.15
C ARG A 40 -3.18 8.12 -10.32
N GLU A 41 -2.44 9.23 -10.36
CA GLU A 41 -2.85 10.47 -9.72
C GLU A 41 -4.11 11.02 -10.41
N HIS A 42 -5.10 11.42 -9.63
CA HIS A 42 -6.29 12.10 -10.14
C HIS A 42 -6.10 13.61 -9.93
N ALA A 43 -6.24 14.37 -11.02
CA ALA A 43 -5.83 15.78 -11.04
C ALA A 43 -6.96 16.73 -10.61
N ASP A 44 -8.21 16.44 -10.93
CA ASP A 44 -9.36 17.31 -10.61
C ASP A 44 -9.84 17.04 -9.17
N VAL A 45 -9.09 17.62 -8.24
CA VAL A 45 -9.25 17.42 -6.79
C VAL A 45 -9.33 18.76 -6.08
N GLU A 46 -10.33 18.91 -5.22
CA GLU A 46 -10.49 20.05 -4.32
C GLU A 46 -10.50 19.57 -2.86
N PHE A 47 -9.50 20.04 -2.09
CA PHE A 47 -9.44 19.79 -0.65
C PHE A 47 -10.36 20.77 0.08
N LEU A 48 -11.43 20.24 0.70
CA LEU A 48 -12.42 21.06 1.38
C LEU A 48 -11.91 21.56 2.74
N PRO A 49 -12.47 22.69 3.25
CA PRO A 49 -12.09 23.23 4.55
C PRO A 49 -12.18 22.20 5.69
N GLY A 50 -11.23 22.25 6.61
CA GLY A 50 -11.14 21.31 7.73
C GLY A 50 -10.38 20.01 7.40
N GLY A 51 -9.96 19.80 6.14
CA GLY A 51 -9.02 18.75 5.75
C GLY A 51 -9.54 17.33 5.93
N LYS A 52 -10.84 17.13 6.18
CA LYS A 52 -11.48 15.81 6.32
C LYS A 52 -12.35 15.44 5.13
N SER A 53 -12.37 16.25 4.08
CA SER A 53 -13.20 15.99 2.93
C SER A 53 -12.51 16.45 1.66
N VAL A 54 -12.74 15.69 0.60
CA VAL A 54 -12.13 15.91 -0.71
C VAL A 54 -13.23 15.80 -1.75
N LEU A 55 -13.39 16.82 -2.56
CA LEU A 55 -14.26 16.80 -3.72
C LEU A 55 -13.44 16.40 -4.94
N ILE A 56 -13.94 15.44 -5.71
CA ILE A 56 -13.39 15.06 -7.00
C ILE A 56 -14.45 15.17 -8.07
N ARG A 57 -14.02 15.33 -9.32
CA ARG A 57 -14.90 15.35 -10.48
C ARG A 57 -14.65 14.15 -11.36
N VAL A 58 -15.72 13.47 -11.75
CA VAL A 58 -15.64 12.27 -12.59
C VAL A 58 -16.56 12.44 -13.77
N THR A 59 -16.06 12.18 -14.98
CA THR A 59 -16.81 12.36 -16.23
C THR A 59 -17.19 11.01 -16.82
N ASP A 60 -18.48 10.81 -17.13
CA ASP A 60 -19.00 9.62 -17.82
C ASP A 60 -18.29 9.41 -19.16
N GLY A 61 -17.62 8.26 -19.31
CA GLY A 61 -16.79 7.95 -20.47
C GLY A 61 -15.48 8.73 -20.57
N GLY A 62 -15.08 9.42 -19.50
CA GLY A 62 -13.92 10.30 -19.48
C GLY A 62 -13.08 10.13 -18.22
N ASP A 63 -12.45 11.23 -17.78
CA ASP A 63 -11.51 11.17 -16.65
C ASP A 63 -12.20 10.69 -15.37
N GLY A 64 -11.51 9.78 -14.68
CA GLY A 64 -11.96 9.17 -13.44
C GLY A 64 -13.02 8.07 -13.58
N ASP A 65 -13.53 7.80 -14.78
CA ASP A 65 -14.47 6.71 -15.06
C ASP A 65 -13.72 5.46 -15.54
N LEU A 66 -14.00 4.32 -14.92
CA LEU A 66 -13.19 3.11 -15.06
C LEU A 66 -13.28 2.49 -16.44
N ASP A 67 -14.49 2.36 -16.96
CA ASP A 67 -14.70 1.67 -18.23
C ASP A 67 -14.45 2.60 -19.42
N ASN A 68 -14.33 3.92 -19.17
CA ASN A 68 -14.18 4.95 -20.20
C ASN A 68 -15.29 4.86 -21.26
N VAL A 69 -16.50 4.42 -20.88
CA VAL A 69 -17.65 4.32 -21.78
C VAL A 69 -18.70 5.37 -21.43
N ALA A 70 -18.95 6.30 -22.35
CA ALA A 70 -20.01 7.28 -22.19
C ALA A 70 -21.38 6.60 -22.37
N ASN A 71 -22.03 6.26 -21.26
CA ASN A 71 -23.32 5.53 -21.24
C ASN A 71 -24.26 6.02 -20.12
N ALA A 72 -24.02 7.23 -19.62
CA ALA A 72 -24.66 7.84 -18.47
C ALA A 72 -24.45 7.07 -17.15
N VAL A 73 -23.38 6.28 -17.06
CA VAL A 73 -23.06 5.47 -15.88
C VAL A 73 -21.58 5.58 -15.59
N VAL A 74 -21.27 6.30 -14.51
CA VAL A 74 -19.90 6.36 -13.99
C VAL A 74 -19.64 5.17 -13.08
N ILE A 75 -18.56 4.44 -13.35
CA ILE A 75 -18.06 3.35 -12.51
C ILE A 75 -16.72 3.77 -11.91
N ASP A 76 -16.63 3.79 -10.59
CA ASP A 76 -15.37 4.09 -9.90
C ASP A 76 -14.96 2.96 -8.94
N PRO A 77 -13.87 2.23 -9.25
CA PRO A 77 -13.30 1.20 -8.39
C PRO A 77 -12.26 1.81 -7.45
N SER A 78 -12.49 2.96 -6.83
CA SER A 78 -11.41 3.61 -6.09
C SER A 78 -11.20 3.05 -4.68
N GLY A 79 -9.95 2.72 -4.37
CA GLY A 79 -9.37 2.95 -3.04
C GLY A 79 -8.66 4.29 -3.11
N VAL A 80 -8.94 5.23 -2.23
CA VAL A 80 -8.26 6.54 -2.25
C VAL A 80 -6.92 6.38 -1.54
N GLY A 81 -5.82 6.43 -2.31
CA GLY A 81 -4.47 6.51 -1.76
C GLY A 81 -4.10 7.97 -1.52
N ILE A 82 -3.69 8.31 -0.29
CA ILE A 82 -3.27 9.67 0.08
C ILE A 82 -1.78 9.62 0.43
N LEU A 83 -0.95 10.23 -0.41
CA LEU A 83 0.47 10.43 -0.07
C LEU A 83 0.60 11.74 0.70
N VAL A 84 1.02 11.64 1.97
CA VAL A 84 1.35 12.80 2.80
C VAL A 84 2.85 13.06 2.63
N ALA A 85 3.22 14.24 2.14
CA ALA A 85 4.62 14.67 2.12
C ALA A 85 5.13 14.79 3.56
N VAL A 86 5.98 13.85 3.98
CA VAL A 86 6.68 13.94 5.27
C VAL A 86 7.88 14.88 5.08
N GLY A 87 7.78 16.09 5.65
CA GLY A 87 8.92 17.02 5.73
C GLY A 87 10.10 16.36 6.46
N GLY A 88 11.30 16.51 5.92
CA GLY A 88 12.48 15.71 6.22
C GLY A 88 12.93 15.66 7.68
N ASP A 89 13.35 14.47 8.11
CA ASP A 89 14.68 14.20 8.65
C ASP A 89 14.86 12.67 8.64
N ALA A 90 15.63 12.17 7.67
CA ALA A 90 16.02 10.77 7.63
C ALA A 90 17.01 10.48 8.76
N ARG A 91 16.50 10.30 9.99
CA ARG A 91 17.15 9.45 10.97
C ARG A 91 16.63 8.04 10.73
N ALA A 92 17.44 7.26 10.02
CA ALA A 92 17.30 5.82 9.94
C ALA A 92 17.56 5.25 11.33
N ASP A 93 16.50 5.19 12.15
CA ASP A 93 16.47 4.27 13.26
C ASP A 93 15.44 3.18 12.93
N GLY A 94 15.92 1.94 13.00
CA GLY A 94 15.18 0.76 12.61
C GLY A 94 14.03 0.53 13.58
N SER A 95 12.88 1.14 13.29
CA SER A 95 11.62 0.76 13.90
C SER A 95 10.53 0.77 12.85
N SER A 96 10.26 -0.41 12.32
CA SER A 96 9.04 -0.72 11.61
C SER A 96 7.86 -0.48 12.55
N GLY A 97 7.20 0.67 12.44
CA GLY A 97 5.97 0.94 13.19
C GLY A 97 5.85 2.41 13.56
N GLY A 98 5.35 3.23 12.65
CA GLY A 98 5.14 4.64 12.98
C GLY A 98 4.66 5.51 11.84
N PHE A 99 3.69 5.06 11.04
CA PHE A 99 2.95 6.00 10.18
C PHE A 99 1.60 5.38 9.79
N LEU A 100 0.59 5.59 10.64
CA LEU A 100 -0.86 5.32 10.47
C LEU A 100 -1.46 4.86 11.82
N SER A 101 -1.58 5.77 12.79
CA SER A 101 -2.24 5.47 14.07
C SER A 101 -3.76 5.27 13.96
N ASN A 102 -4.37 5.32 12.77
CA ASN A 102 -5.81 5.13 12.57
C ASN A 102 -6.21 4.47 11.22
N ILE A 103 -5.29 3.76 10.55
CA ILE A 103 -5.67 2.90 9.41
C ILE A 103 -5.28 1.48 9.77
N GLU A 104 -6.15 0.85 10.57
CA GLU A 104 -6.13 -0.58 10.80
C GLU A 104 -6.48 -1.29 9.47
N CYS A 105 -5.46 -1.70 8.74
CA CYS A 105 -5.57 -2.65 7.63
C CYS A 105 -4.50 -3.73 7.80
N PHE A 106 -4.97 -4.87 8.30
CA PHE A 106 -4.20 -6.04 8.70
C PHE A 106 -3.60 -6.72 7.46
N ILE A 107 -2.36 -6.39 7.12
CA ILE A 107 -1.48 -7.34 6.43
C ILE A 107 -0.27 -7.52 7.32
N SER A 108 -0.42 -8.40 8.31
CA SER A 108 0.73 -8.96 9.01
C SER A 108 1.37 -9.97 8.07
N THR A 109 2.27 -9.52 7.19
CA THR A 109 3.23 -10.43 6.57
C THR A 109 4.13 -10.94 7.68
N ALA A 110 3.78 -12.09 8.26
CA ALA A 110 4.70 -12.85 9.07
C ALA A 110 5.86 -13.30 8.18
N ARG A 111 6.92 -12.48 8.09
CA ARG A 111 8.22 -12.93 7.61
C ARG A 111 8.78 -13.85 8.69
N SER A 112 8.50 -15.14 8.60
CA SER A 112 9.19 -16.13 9.41
C SER A 112 10.68 -16.06 9.05
N GLU A 113 11.48 -15.42 9.89
CA GLU A 113 12.93 -15.48 9.75
C GLU A 113 13.37 -16.93 9.97
N ALA A 114 13.73 -17.62 8.90
CA ALA A 114 14.39 -18.92 8.94
C ALA A 114 15.83 -18.80 9.48
N LYS A 115 16.00 -18.34 10.72
CA LYS A 115 17.32 -18.27 11.40
C LYS A 115 17.60 -19.51 12.26
N MET A 116 16.63 -20.42 12.41
CA MET A 116 16.79 -21.61 13.27
C MET A 116 17.44 -22.81 12.57
N MET A 117 17.36 -22.90 11.22
CA MET A 117 17.89 -24.06 10.49
C MET A 117 19.43 -24.00 10.31
N GLY A 118 19.99 -22.79 10.11
CA GLY A 118 21.43 -22.62 9.89
C GLY A 118 22.27 -22.93 11.13
N LYS A 119 21.79 -22.59 12.33
CA LYS A 119 22.50 -22.87 13.59
C LYS A 119 22.51 -24.37 13.93
N LEU A 120 21.44 -25.09 13.61
CA LEU A 120 21.36 -26.53 13.84
C LEU A 120 22.33 -27.30 12.93
N LEU A 121 22.37 -26.95 11.64
CA LEU A 121 23.30 -27.57 10.68
C LEU A 121 24.77 -27.31 11.05
N ALA A 122 25.11 -26.10 11.50
CA ALA A 122 26.47 -25.77 11.93
C ALA A 122 26.92 -26.60 13.15
N MET A 123 26.04 -26.80 14.14
CA MET A 123 26.37 -27.66 15.30
C MET A 123 26.56 -29.13 14.91
N ILE A 124 25.71 -29.67 14.03
CA ILE A 124 25.85 -31.05 13.56
C ILE A 124 27.19 -31.24 12.83
N PHE A 125 27.58 -30.27 11.99
CA PHE A 125 28.89 -30.31 11.32
C PHE A 125 30.07 -30.26 12.29
N LEU A 126 30.03 -29.41 13.32
CA LEU A 126 31.07 -29.32 14.35
C LEU A 126 31.22 -30.63 15.14
N LEU A 127 30.10 -31.24 15.55
CA LEU A 127 30.09 -32.53 16.24
C LEU A 127 30.65 -33.66 15.37
N ALA A 128 30.18 -33.77 14.12
CA ALA A 128 30.63 -34.81 13.20
C ALA A 128 32.13 -34.67 12.86
N PHE A 129 32.61 -33.45 12.64
CA PHE A 129 34.02 -33.19 12.39
C PHE A 129 34.89 -33.50 13.62
N GLY A 130 34.43 -33.12 14.82
CA GLY A 130 35.12 -33.45 16.07
C GLY A 130 35.29 -34.97 16.27
N LEU A 131 34.22 -35.75 16.08
CA LEU A 131 34.26 -37.21 16.15
C LEU A 131 35.17 -37.82 15.06
N PHE A 132 35.18 -37.27 13.85
CA PHE A 132 36.06 -37.73 12.78
C PHE A 132 37.55 -37.49 13.11
N VAL A 133 37.89 -36.31 13.64
CA VAL A 133 39.26 -35.99 14.06
C VAL A 133 39.70 -36.90 15.22
N LEU A 134 38.85 -37.09 16.22
CA LEU A 134 39.11 -38.02 17.33
C LEU A 134 39.35 -39.45 16.86
N ASN A 135 38.54 -39.94 15.91
CA ASN A 135 38.70 -41.29 15.35
C ASN A 135 39.99 -41.41 14.53
N LYS A 136 40.41 -40.36 13.82
CA LYS A 136 41.67 -40.35 13.06
C LYS A 136 42.90 -40.32 13.98
N ILE A 137 42.86 -39.55 15.07
CA ILE A 137 43.95 -39.52 16.06
C ILE A 137 44.09 -40.89 16.74
N ARG A 138 42.97 -41.51 17.14
CA ARG A 138 42.97 -42.83 17.78
C ARG A 138 43.52 -43.96 16.90
N LYS A 139 43.42 -43.84 15.57
CA LYS A 139 43.95 -44.84 14.62
C LYS A 139 45.43 -44.64 14.23
N ASN A 140 46.02 -43.50 14.61
CA ASN A 140 47.43 -43.15 14.34
C ASN A 140 48.30 -43.20 15.62
N GLN A 141 47.82 -43.86 16.68
CA GLN A 141 48.56 -44.29 17.87
C GLN A 141 48.57 -45.82 17.89
#